data_AF-A0A2A4RUM6-F1
#
_entry.id   AF-A0A2A4RUM6-F1
#
_cell.length_a   1.000
_cell.length_b   1.000
_cell.length_c   1.000
_cell.angle_alpha   90.00
_cell.angle_beta   90.00
_cell.angle_gamma   90.00
#
_symmetry.space_group_name_H-M   'P 1'
#
loop_
_entity.id
_entity.type
_entity.pdbx_description
1 polymer ?
#
loop_
_entity_poly.entity_id
_entity_poly.type
_entity_poly.pdbx_seq_one_letter_code
_entity_poly.pdbx_strand_id
1 'polypeptide(L)'
;MEKPQKKPGWISDDDYHALPEEIFIREFSVGETVYVTTLLDDKKYHKEELARLYKNRWSIEWNFRSIKTNMGMEMLRCKSPEMVRK
;
A
#
# COMPACT_ATOMS: atom_id res chain seq x y z
N MET A 1 6.53 5.47 -16.46
CA MET A 1 6.91 4.05 -16.29
C MET A 1 6.01 3.24 -17.21
N GLU A 2 6.59 2.39 -18.04
CA GLU A 2 5.86 1.67 -19.09
C GLU A 2 5.37 0.31 -18.59
N LYS A 3 4.22 -0.11 -19.11
CA LYS A 3 3.63 -1.41 -18.84
C LYS A 3 4.57 -2.52 -19.33
N PRO A 4 4.89 -3.51 -18.49
CA PRO A 4 5.85 -4.54 -18.84
C PRO A 4 5.27 -5.43 -19.94
N GLN A 5 5.94 -5.56 -21.09
CA GLN A 5 5.45 -6.34 -22.25
C GLN A 5 5.04 -7.78 -21.92
N LYS A 6 5.67 -8.40 -20.92
CA LYS A 6 5.31 -9.73 -20.45
C LYS A 6 4.38 -9.61 -19.25
N LYS A 7 3.15 -10.08 -19.44
CA LYS A 7 2.15 -10.19 -18.38
C LYS A 7 2.67 -11.06 -17.21
N PRO A 8 2.53 -10.61 -15.95
CA PRO A 8 2.81 -11.42 -14.77
C PRO A 8 1.82 -12.59 -14.59
N GLY A 9 2.27 -13.73 -14.06
CA GLY A 9 1.43 -14.93 -13.90
C GLY A 9 0.32 -14.82 -12.82
N TRP A 10 0.29 -13.76 -12.02
CA TRP A 10 -0.64 -13.59 -10.90
C TRP A 10 -1.90 -12.76 -11.23
N ILE A 11 -1.94 -12.10 -12.40
CA ILE A 11 -3.06 -11.26 -12.84
C ILE A 11 -3.83 -11.97 -13.97
N SER A 12 -5.13 -11.71 -14.16
CA SER A 12 -5.90 -12.24 -15.29
C SER A 12 -5.57 -11.50 -16.59
N ASP A 13 -5.86 -12.09 -17.76
CA ASP A 13 -5.59 -11.43 -19.05
C ASP A 13 -6.42 -10.16 -19.18
N ASP A 14 -7.72 -10.24 -18.86
CA ASP A 14 -8.65 -9.12 -18.92
C ASP A 14 -8.21 -7.95 -18.02
N ASP A 15 -7.83 -8.24 -16.77
CA ASP A 15 -7.36 -7.21 -15.84
C ASP A 15 -6.06 -6.56 -16.32
N TYR A 16 -5.14 -7.35 -16.89
CA TYR A 16 -3.88 -6.83 -17.40
C TYR A 16 -4.08 -5.97 -18.64
N HIS A 17 -5.01 -6.32 -19.53
CA HIS A 17 -5.37 -5.49 -20.68
C HIS A 17 -6.05 -4.18 -20.26
N ALA A 18 -6.81 -4.18 -19.17
CA ALA A 18 -7.43 -2.97 -18.62
C ALA A 18 -6.44 -1.99 -17.97
N LEU A 19 -5.21 -2.43 -17.66
CA LEU A 19 -4.18 -1.54 -17.10
C LEU A 19 -3.71 -0.52 -18.16
N PRO A 20 -3.47 0.75 -17.75
CA PRO A 20 -2.92 1.76 -18.65
C PRO A 20 -1.51 1.37 -19.14
N GLU A 21 -1.19 1.76 -20.37
CA GLU A 21 0.13 1.51 -20.98
C GLU A 21 1.26 2.29 -20.29
N GLU A 22 0.94 3.45 -19.74
CA GLU A 22 1.88 4.30 -19.03
C GLU A 22 1.31 4.74 -17.68
N ILE A 23 2.18 4.74 -16.67
CA ILE A 23 1.90 5.34 -15.37
C ILE A 23 2.88 6.47 -15.14
N PHE A 24 2.32 7.64 -14.83
CA PHE A 24 3.08 8.81 -14.40
C PHE A 24 3.17 8.82 -12.88
N ILE A 25 4.34 9.25 -12.41
CA ILE A 25 4.66 9.31 -11.00
C ILE A 25 5.24 10.69 -10.73
N ARG A 26 4.84 11.28 -9.62
CA ARG A 26 5.35 12.52 -9.08
C ARG A 26 6.21 12.22 -7.86
N GLU A 27 7.41 12.78 -7.85
CA GLU A 27 8.31 12.77 -6.70
C GLU A 27 8.36 14.16 -6.07
N PHE A 28 8.34 14.23 -4.74
CA PHE A 28 8.52 15.48 -4.01
C PHE A 28 9.12 15.24 -2.62
N SER A 29 9.77 16.26 -2.06
CA SER A 29 10.34 16.22 -0.72
C SER A 29 9.62 17.15 0.26
N VAL A 30 9.49 16.69 1.51
CA VAL A 30 9.04 17.49 2.65
C VAL A 30 10.00 17.23 3.81
N GLY A 31 10.80 18.25 4.15
CA GLY A 31 11.94 18.07 5.06
C GLY A 31 13.00 17.14 4.44
N GLU A 32 13.43 16.14 5.21
CA GLU A 32 14.43 15.14 4.78
C GLU A 32 13.80 13.89 4.13
N THR A 33 12.48 13.83 4.00
CA THR A 33 11.78 12.66 3.46
C THR A 33 11.32 12.90 2.03
N VAL A 34 11.64 11.94 1.15
CA VAL A 34 11.16 11.88 -0.24
C VAL A 34 9.89 11.03 -0.32
N TYR A 35 8.88 11.56 -1.00
CA TYR A 35 7.59 10.92 -1.22
C TYR A 35 7.37 10.72 -2.73
N VAL A 36 6.69 9.62 -3.05
CA VAL A 36 6.39 9.22 -4.42
C VAL A 36 4.89 8.95 -4.52
N THR A 37 4.21 9.55 -5.51
CA THR A 37 2.76 9.45 -5.66
C THR A 37 2.34 9.41 -7.13
N THR A 38 1.16 8.87 -7.42
CA THR A 38 0.50 8.94 -8.73
C THR A 38 -0.41 10.17 -8.85
N LEU A 39 -0.55 10.97 -7.80
CA LEU A 39 -1.29 12.24 -7.81
C LEU A 39 -0.44 13.35 -8.43
N LEU A 40 -0.68 13.62 -9.71
CA LEU A 40 0.19 14.48 -10.53
C LEU A 40 -0.07 15.98 -10.35
N ASP A 41 -1.31 16.39 -10.07
CA ASP A 41 -1.70 17.80 -9.96
C ASP A 41 -1.19 18.41 -8.64
N ASP A 42 -0.18 19.27 -8.73
CA ASP A 42 0.47 19.90 -7.59
C ASP A 42 -0.36 21.00 -6.93
N LYS A 43 -1.24 21.65 -7.69
CA LYS A 43 -2.15 22.69 -7.19
C LYS A 43 -3.30 22.08 -6.42
N LYS A 44 -3.84 20.97 -6.93
CA LYS A 44 -4.92 20.23 -6.27
C LYS A 44 -4.41 19.38 -5.11
N TYR A 45 -3.22 18.79 -5.24
CA TYR A 45 -2.62 17.90 -4.24
C TYR A 45 -1.31 18.48 -3.71
N HIS A 46 -1.42 19.28 -2.66
CA HIS A 46 -0.29 19.99 -2.07
C HIS A 46 0.65 19.04 -1.31
N LYS A 47 1.96 19.23 -1.47
CA LYS A 47 3.00 18.33 -0.92
C LYS A 47 2.90 18.12 0.60
N GLU A 48 2.58 19.18 1.35
CA GLU A 48 2.50 19.13 2.82
C GLU A 48 1.28 18.34 3.29
N GLU A 49 0.14 18.49 2.60
CA GLU A 49 -1.07 17.75 2.91
C GLU A 49 -0.90 16.27 2.60
N LEU A 50 -0.28 15.94 1.46
CA LEU A 50 0.06 14.56 1.09
C LEU A 50 1.01 13.92 2.11
N ALA A 51 2.05 14.65 2.54
CA ALA A 51 2.96 14.15 3.57
C ALA A 51 2.23 13.90 4.90
N ARG A 52 1.32 14.80 5.31
CA ARG A 52 0.49 14.61 6.50
C ARG A 52 -0.45 13.40 6.37
N LEU A 53 -1.10 13.25 5.21
CA LEU A 53 -1.97 12.11 4.93
C LEU A 53 -1.18 10.80 5.00
N TYR A 54 0.02 10.77 4.42
CA TYR A 54 0.88 9.57 4.44
C TYR A 54 1.32 9.20 5.87
N LYS A 55 1.56 10.17 6.75
CA LYS A 55 1.89 9.91 8.16
C LYS A 55 0.80 9.14 8.90
N ASN A 56 -0.47 9.31 8.52
CA ASN A 56 -1.58 8.53 9.11
C ASN A 56 -1.45 7.02 8.84
N ARG A 57 -0.66 6.61 7.83
CA ARG A 57 -0.36 5.19 7.58
C ARG A 57 0.32 4.53 8.79
N TRP A 58 1.11 5.27 9.57
CA TRP A 58 1.75 4.73 10.78
C TRP A 58 0.73 4.26 11.82
N SER A 59 -0.43 4.93 11.91
CA SER A 59 -1.52 4.52 12.81
C SER A 59 -2.06 3.12 12.48
N ILE A 60 -1.92 2.65 11.24
CA ILE A 60 -2.36 1.30 10.84
C ILE A 60 -1.54 0.22 11.59
N GLU A 61 -0.25 0.44 11.80
CA GLU A 61 0.58 -0.50 12.56
C GLU A 61 0.12 -0.62 14.02
N TRP A 62 -0.19 0.52 14.63
CA TRP A 62 -0.81 0.57 15.96
C TRP A 62 -2.16 -0.17 15.99
N ASN A 63 -3.00 0.02 14.98
CA ASN A 63 -4.29 -0.67 14.89
C ASN A 63 -4.12 -2.19 14.76
N PHE A 64 -3.15 -2.67 13.97
CA PHE A 64 -2.88 -4.11 13.88
C PHE A 64 -2.45 -4.71 15.22
N ARG A 65 -1.65 -3.99 16.02
CA ARG A 65 -1.31 -4.42 17.39
C ARG A 65 -2.55 -4.54 18.27
N SER A 66 -3.45 -3.55 18.21
CA SER A 66 -4.71 -3.59 18.96
C SER A 66 -5.57 -4.77 18.53
N ILE A 67 -5.74 -5.01 17.23
CA ILE A 67 -6.51 -6.15 16.71
C ILE A 67 -5.94 -7.47 17.25
N LYS A 68 -4.61 -7.67 17.16
CA LYS A 68 -3.97 -8.90 17.65
C LYS A 68 -4.17 -9.11 19.15
N THR A 69 -4.01 -8.05 19.94
CA THR A 69 -4.20 -8.11 21.40
C THR A 69 -5.66 -8.37 21.76
N ASN A 70 -6.58 -7.58 21.22
CA ASN A 70 -8.00 -7.66 21.55
C ASN A 70 -8.64 -8.98 21.07
N MET A 71 -8.19 -9.52 19.94
CA MET A 71 -8.67 -10.81 19.43
C MET A 71 -7.92 -12.01 20.03
N GLY A 72 -6.97 -11.79 20.94
CA GLY A 72 -6.18 -12.86 21.56
C GLY A 72 -5.28 -13.62 20.58
N MET A 73 -4.90 -13.00 19.47
CA MET A 73 -4.07 -13.58 18.39
C MET A 73 -2.57 -13.51 18.67
N GLU A 74 -2.15 -12.89 19.78
CA GLU A 74 -0.74 -12.77 20.19
C GLU A 74 -0.10 -14.12 20.55
N MET A 75 -0.88 -15.08 21.07
CA MET A 75 -0.39 -16.40 21.47
C MET A 75 -1.06 -17.51 20.66
N LEU A 76 -0.30 -18.12 19.75
CA LEU A 76 -0.74 -19.29 19.00
C LEU A 76 -0.77 -20.52 19.92
N ARG A 77 -1.97 -21.04 20.22
CA ARG A 77 -2.18 -22.28 21.01
C ARG A 77 -2.35 -23.53 20.16
N CYS A 78 -2.40 -23.38 18.85
CA CYS A 78 -2.64 -24.46 17.89
C CYS A 78 -1.34 -25.20 17.57
N LYS A 79 -1.44 -26.53 17.44
CA LYS A 79 -0.30 -27.42 17.15
C LYS A 79 0.00 -27.61 15.65
N SER A 80 -0.90 -27.18 14.76
CA SER A 80 -0.70 -27.21 13.30
C SER A 80 -1.22 -25.92 12.65
N PRO A 81 -0.66 -25.52 11.48
CA PRO A 81 -1.08 -24.32 10.75
C PRO A 81 -2.54 -24.36 10.27
N GLU A 82 -3.10 -25.54 9.96
CA GLU A 82 -4.48 -25.63 9.46
C GLU A 82 -5.51 -25.19 10.51
N MET A 83 -5.22 -25.37 11.80
CA MET A 83 -6.13 -24.98 12.88
C MET A 83 -6.23 -23.46 13.11
N VAL A 84 -5.29 -22.68 12.54
CA VAL A 84 -5.24 -21.21 12.68
C VAL A 84 -5.91 -20.50 11.51
N ARG A 85 -5.96 -21.14 10.32
CA ARG A 85 -6.60 -20.57 9.13
C ARG A 85 -8.12 -20.73 9.23
N LYS A 86 -8.83 -19.65 9.59
CA LYS A 86 -10.30 -19.55 9.49
C LYS A 86 -10.70 -18.89 8.19
#